data_AF-N4W738-F1
#
_entry.id   AF-N4W738-F1
#
_cell.length_a   1.000
_cell.length_b   1.000
_cell.length_c   1.000
_cell.angle_alpha   90.00
_cell.angle_beta   90.00
_cell.angle_gamma   90.00
#
_symmetry.space_group_name_H-M   'P 1'
#
loop_
_entity.id
_entity.type
_entity.pdbx_description
1 polymer ?
#
loop_
_entity_poly.entity_id
_entity_poly.type
_entity_poly.pdbx_seq_one_letter_code
_entity_poly.pdbx_strand_id
1 'polypeptide(L)'
;INGAVQLEDESDFRFERDFYVEEALVMRQADQALDFYEARDQLKMYAEEQNMPLEDTFYCVLLEVYGDIIIDLYIPLQKRGESS
;
A
#
# COMPACT_ATOMS: atom_id res chain seq x y z
N ILE A 1 21.13 -1.11 -3.27
CA ILE A 1 20.58 0.10 -3.94
C ILE A 1 19.79 -0.41 -5.13
N ASN A 2 18.46 -0.26 -5.10
CA ASN A 2 17.57 -0.74 -6.17
C ASN A 2 17.50 0.37 -7.25
N GLY A 3 18.09 0.12 -8.42
CA GLY A 3 18.14 1.10 -9.53
C GLY A 3 16.87 1.09 -10.38
N ALA A 4 16.72 2.10 -11.23
CA ALA A 4 15.65 2.13 -12.23
C ALA A 4 15.79 0.93 -13.19
N VAL A 5 14.71 0.18 -13.38
CA VAL A 5 14.64 -0.93 -14.33
C VAL A 5 13.75 -0.50 -15.50
N GLN A 6 14.27 -0.61 -16.72
CA GLN A 6 13.43 -0.54 -17.92
C GLN A 6 12.76 -1.90 -18.09
N LEU A 7 11.43 -1.92 -17.96
CA LEU A 7 10.63 -3.09 -18.27
C LEU A 7 10.33 -3.03 -19.77
N GLU A 8 10.80 -4.01 -20.55
CA GLU A 8 10.50 -4.12 -21.97
C GLU A 8 9.07 -4.69 -22.13
N ASP A 9 8.18 -3.93 -22.78
CA ASP A 9 6.86 -4.34 -23.27
C ASP A 9 5.83 -4.91 -22.26
N GLU A 10 5.94 -4.61 -20.96
CA GLU A 10 4.87 -4.89 -19.98
C GLU A 10 4.09 -3.61 -19.63
N SER A 11 2.86 -3.45 -20.13
CA SER A 11 2.01 -2.28 -19.84
C SER A 11 1.52 -2.21 -18.40
N ASP A 12 1.56 -3.34 -17.70
CA ASP A 12 0.91 -3.50 -16.41
C ASP A 12 1.83 -3.14 -15.24
N PHE A 13 3.13 -3.01 -15.50
CA PHE A 13 4.15 -2.68 -14.50
C PHE A 13 4.98 -1.49 -14.98
N ARG A 14 5.22 -0.52 -14.09
CA ARG A 14 6.17 0.57 -14.36
C ARG A 14 7.08 0.82 -13.17
N PHE A 15 8.30 1.25 -13.45
CA PHE A 15 9.19 1.77 -12.42
C PHE A 15 8.76 3.18 -12.03
N GLU A 16 8.49 3.38 -10.75
CA GLU A 16 8.31 4.71 -10.15
C GLU A 16 9.55 5.07 -9.34
N ARG A 17 10.15 6.21 -9.65
CA ARG A 17 11.35 6.67 -8.93
C ARG A 17 11.00 7.08 -7.51
N ASP A 18 9.90 7.81 -7.36
CA ASP A 18 9.42 8.35 -6.10
C ASP A 18 7.93 8.00 -5.98
N PHE A 19 7.54 7.35 -4.88
CA PHE A 19 6.14 7.08 -4.55
C PHE A 19 5.79 7.85 -3.28
N TYR A 20 4.77 8.71 -3.36
CA TYR A 20 4.34 9.56 -2.25
C TYR A 20 2.85 9.38 -1.98
N VAL A 21 2.53 9.07 -0.73
CA VAL A 21 1.16 9.07 -0.21
C VAL A 21 1.16 10.01 0.99
N GLU A 22 0.26 10.99 0.98
CA GLU A 22 0.21 12.08 1.96
C GLU A 22 -0.25 11.58 3.34
N GLU A 23 -1.43 10.96 3.39
CA GLU A 23 -1.97 10.32 4.59
C GLU A 23 -2.48 8.92 4.21
N ALA A 24 -2.02 7.90 4.94
CA ALA A 24 -2.46 6.52 4.73
C ALA A 24 -2.49 5.75 6.05
N LEU A 25 -3.38 4.77 6.13
CA LEU A 25 -3.23 3.68 7.08
C LEU A 25 -2.25 2.66 6.51
N VAL A 26 -1.37 2.16 7.37
CA VAL A 26 -0.39 1.13 7.02
C VAL A 26 -0.51 -0.06 7.94
N MET A 27 -0.54 -1.26 7.36
CA MET A 27 -0.38 -2.51 8.09
C MET A 27 0.85 -3.23 7.58
N ARG A 28 1.86 -3.34 8.45
CA ARG A 28 3.05 -4.16 8.19
C ARG A 28 2.77 -5.61 8.57
N GLN A 29 3.02 -6.49 7.62
CA GLN A 29 2.95 -7.93 7.80
C GLN A 29 4.38 -8.47 7.72
N ALA A 30 4.93 -8.82 8.89
CA ALA A 30 6.24 -9.44 9.03
C ALA A 30 6.02 -10.94 9.25
N ASP A 31 6.15 -11.69 8.17
CA ASP A 31 5.99 -13.15 8.06
C ASP A 31 4.60 -13.73 8.41
N GLN A 32 4.10 -14.59 7.51
CA GLN A 32 2.89 -15.43 7.63
C GLN A 32 1.51 -14.83 7.27
N ALA A 33 1.38 -13.61 6.77
CA ALA A 33 0.06 -13.13 6.35
C ALA A 33 -0.31 -13.62 4.95
N LEU A 34 -1.07 -14.71 4.93
CA LEU A 34 -1.58 -15.40 3.75
C LEU A 34 -2.99 -14.93 3.37
N ASP A 35 -3.31 -13.63 3.52
CA ASP A 35 -4.49 -13.03 2.87
C ASP A 35 -4.43 -11.49 2.86
N PHE A 36 -4.07 -10.91 1.71
CA PHE A 36 -4.10 -9.46 1.50
C PHE A 36 -5.49 -8.85 1.73
N TYR A 37 -6.54 -9.62 1.44
CA TYR A 37 -7.90 -9.16 1.60
C TYR A 37 -8.26 -9.07 3.08
N GLU A 38 -7.80 -10.00 3.91
CA GLU A 38 -7.99 -9.93 5.37
C GLU A 38 -7.32 -8.70 5.97
N ALA A 39 -6.08 -8.42 5.57
CA ALA A 39 -5.34 -7.22 5.99
C ALA A 39 -6.08 -5.93 5.63
N ARG A 40 -6.59 -5.87 4.41
CA ARG A 40 -7.38 -4.75 3.91
C ARG A 40 -8.67 -4.60 4.70
N ASP A 41 -9.36 -5.70 4.97
CA ASP A 41 -10.64 -5.69 5.68
C ASP A 41 -10.44 -5.25 7.15
N GLN A 42 -9.35 -5.67 7.81
CA GLN A 42 -8.97 -5.17 9.14
C GLN A 42 -8.70 -3.66 9.13
N LEU A 43 -7.96 -3.15 8.14
CA LEU A 43 -7.74 -1.71 8.00
C LEU A 43 -9.05 -0.94 7.75
N LYS A 44 -9.95 -1.48 6.92
CA LYS A 44 -11.28 -0.88 6.68
C LYS A 44 -12.12 -0.85 7.95
N MET A 45 -12.18 -1.95 8.70
CA MET A 45 -12.90 -2.01 9.98
C MET A 45 -12.37 -0.98 10.97
N TYR A 46 -11.04 -0.91 11.14
CA TYR A 46 -10.41 0.08 12.01
C TYR A 46 -10.74 1.52 11.57
N ALA A 47 -10.68 1.79 10.26
CA ALA A 47 -10.95 3.10 9.72
C ALA A 47 -12.42 3.52 9.92
N GLU A 48 -13.37 2.58 9.77
CA GLU A 48 -14.78 2.78 10.08
C GLU A 48 -14.98 3.13 11.56
N GLU A 49 -14.37 2.37 12.48
CA GLU A 49 -14.43 2.64 13.92
C GLU A 49 -13.88 4.03 14.29
N GLN A 50 -12.83 4.48 13.59
CA GLN A 50 -12.18 5.76 13.83
C GLN A 50 -12.74 6.92 12.99
N ASN A 51 -13.77 6.69 12.16
CA ASN A 51 -14.33 7.68 11.21
C ASN A 51 -13.28 8.27 10.25
N MET A 52 -12.35 7.44 9.77
CA MET A 52 -11.32 7.77 8.80
C MET A 52 -11.73 7.23 7.42
N PRO A 53 -12.25 8.07 6.50
CA PRO A 53 -12.60 7.59 5.17
C PRO A 53 -11.34 7.18 4.41
N LEU A 54 -11.36 5.99 3.81
CA LEU A 54 -10.25 5.45 3.00
C LEU A 54 -10.58 5.47 1.51
N GLU A 55 -9.55 5.65 0.68
CA GLU A 55 -9.69 5.45 -0.76
C GLU A 55 -9.94 3.97 -1.09
N ASP A 56 -10.53 3.69 -2.25
CA ASP A 56 -10.71 2.32 -2.73
C ASP A 56 -9.39 1.69 -3.23
N THR A 57 -8.42 2.54 -3.58
CA THR A 57 -7.08 2.13 -4.00
C THR A 57 -6.25 1.72 -2.79
N PHE A 58 -5.50 0.63 -2.93
CA PHE A 58 -4.50 0.21 -1.95
C PHE A 58 -3.17 -0.12 -2.64
N TYR A 59 -2.08 -0.01 -1.89
CA TYR A 59 -0.72 -0.26 -2.39
C TYR A 59 -0.04 -1.31 -1.52
N CYS A 60 0.44 -2.38 -2.14
CA CYS A 60 1.26 -3.39 -1.47
C CYS A 60 2.73 -3.13 -1.81
N VAL A 61 3.53 -2.85 -0.78
CA VAL A 61 4.99 -2.68 -0.92
C VAL A 61 5.67 -3.93 -0.37
N LEU A 62 6.38 -4.64 -1.24
CA LEU A 62 7.16 -5.82 -0.87
C LEU A 62 8.62 -5.40 -0.70
N LEU A 63 9.15 -5.61 0.51
CA LEU A 63 10.52 -5.28 0.89
C LEU A 63 11.27 -6.55 1.23
N GLU A 64 12.32 -6.85 0.46
CA GLU A 64 13.28 -7.89 0.85
C GLU A 64 14.28 -7.30 1.85
N VAL A 65 14.25 -7.80 3.09
CA VAL A 65 15.08 -7.33 4.20
C VAL A 65 15.76 -8.53 4.84
N TYR A 66 17.08 -8.61 4.71
CA TYR A 66 17.90 -9.71 5.26
C TYR A 66 17.47 -11.14 4.85
N GLY A 67 16.87 -11.29 3.66
CA GLY A 67 16.41 -12.59 3.15
C GLY A 67 14.95 -12.91 3.48
N ASP A 68 14.29 -12.05 4.25
CA ASP A 68 12.86 -12.15 4.55
C ASP A 68 12.07 -11.12 3.73
N ILE A 69 10.83 -11.46 3.37
CA ILE A 69 9.92 -10.54 2.69
C ILE A 69 9.02 -9.89 3.74
N ILE A 70 9.11 -8.58 3.83
CA ILE A 70 8.16 -7.74 4.57
C ILE A 70 7.14 -7.20 3.58
N ILE A 71 5.86 -7.30 3.92
CA ILE A 71 4.78 -6.74 3.13
C ILE A 71 4.16 -5.59 3.92
N ASP A 72 4.17 -4.39 3.34
CA ASP A 72 3.43 -3.25 3.88
C ASP A 72 2.21 -2.99 2.98
N LEU A 73 1.00 -3.04 3.57
CA LEU A 73 -0.24 -2.65 2.91
C LEU A 73 -0.59 -1.21 3.30
N TYR A 74 -0.65 -0.31 2.31
CA TYR A 74 -1.08 1.07 2.48
C TYR A 74 -2.47 1.27 1.89
N ILE A 75 -3.34 1.94 2.63
CA ILE A 75 -4.61 2.46 2.11
C ILE A 75 -4.65 3.96 2.38
N PRO A 76 -4.61 4.82 1.34
CA PRO A 76 -4.70 6.26 1.51
C PRO A 76 -6.00 6.67 2.19
N LEU A 77 -5.93 7.73 2.99
CA LEU A 77 -7.14 8.40 3.48
C LEU A 77 -7.74 9.21 2.33
N GLN A 78 -9.08 9.21 2.22
CA GLN A 78 -9.75 10.14 1.32
C GLN A 78 -9.43 11.56 1.80
N LYS A 79 -8.93 12.39 0.89
CA LYS A 79 -8.74 13.81 1.18
C LYS A 79 -10.09 14.38 1.62
N ARG A 80 -10.13 14.97 2.83
CA ARG A 80 -11.26 15.78 3.28
C ARG A 80 -11.31 17.05 2.42
N GLY A 81 -11.99 16.95 1.27
CA GLY A 81 -12.34 18.06 0.41
C GLY A 81 -11.19 18.62 -0.43
N GLU A 82 -11.14 18.21 -1.70
CA GLU A 82 -11.25 19.20 -2.77
C GLU A 82 -12.64 19.05 -3.39
N SER A 83 -13.67 19.45 -2.64
CA SER A 83 -14.92 19.87 -3.26
C SER A 83 -14.64 21.21 -3.93
N SER A 84 -14.31 21.18 -5.22
CA SER A 84 -14.43 22.36 -6.10
C SER A 84 -15.88 22.57 -6.53
#